data_AF-A0A1J3I2Y1-F1
#
_entry.id   AF-A0A1J3I2Y1-F1
#
_cell.length_a   1.000
_cell.length_b   1.000
_cell.length_c   1.000
_cell.angle_alpha   90.00
_cell.angle_beta   90.00
_cell.angle_gamma   90.00
#
_symmetry.space_group_name_H-M   'P 1'
#
loop_
_entity.id
_entity.type
_entity.pdbx_description
1 polymer ?
#
loop_
_entity_poly.entity_id
_entity_poly.type
_entity_poly.pdbx_seq_one_letter_code
_entity_poly.pdbx_strand_id
1 'polypeptide(L)' 'DVVTILSLLSACAELGDSETGKRLHLYILETASVSRSMYVVTPIWNALIDMYAKCGSIDSAIEVFRGMKERDLSSW' A
#
# COMPACT_ATOMS: atom_id res chain seq x y z
N ASP A 1 7.87 4.19 -10.44
CA ASP A 1 7.07 5.41 -10.59
C ASP A 1 5.85 5.31 -9.68
N VAL A 2 5.49 6.38 -8.97
CA VAL A 2 4.40 6.37 -7.96
C VAL A 2 3.04 6.10 -8.62
N VAL A 3 2.77 6.70 -9.78
CA VAL A 3 1.49 6.54 -10.49
C VAL A 3 1.31 5.08 -10.92
N THR A 4 2.38 4.46 -11.41
CA THR A 4 2.37 3.05 -11.78
C THR A 4 2.05 2.16 -10.58
N ILE A 5 2.67 2.39 -9.42
CA ILE A 5 2.39 1.61 -8.19
C ILE A 5 0.93 1.76 -7.77
N LEU A 6 0.40 2.98 -7.75
CA LEU A 6 -1.01 3.23 -7.40
C LEU A 6 -1.97 2.51 -8.36
N SER A 7 -1.68 2.54 -9.66
CA SER A 7 -2.51 1.86 -10.66
C SER A 7 -2.52 0.34 -10.49
N LEU A 8 -1.37 -0.26 -10.15
CA LEU A 8 -1.24 -1.68 -9.89
C LEU A 8 -1.96 -2.10 -8.61
N LEU A 9 -1.85 -1.30 -7.53
CA LEU A 9 -2.57 -1.55 -6.29
C LEU A 9 -4.09 -1.49 -6.49
N SER A 10 -4.57 -0.49 -7.24
CA SER A 10 -5.99 -0.38 -7.60
C SER A 10 -6.47 -1.62 -8.36
N ALA A 11 -5.72 -2.07 -9.37
CA ALA A 11 -6.06 -3.26 -10.13
C ALA A 11 -6.09 -4.53 -9.24
N CYS A 12 -5.13 -4.69 -8.34
CA CYS A 12 -5.14 -5.81 -7.38
C CYS A 12 -6.37 -5.76 -6.47
N ALA A 13 -6.76 -4.57 -6.03
CA ALA A 13 -7.93 -4.36 -5.18
C ALA A 13 -9.24 -4.74 -5.90
N GLU A 14 -9.37 -4.36 -7.17
CA GLU A 14 -10.56 -4.67 -7.99
C GLU A 14 -10.63 -6.14 -8.39
N LEU A 15 -9.48 -6.79 -8.62
CA LEU A 15 -9.39 -8.20 -8.98
C LEU A 15 -9.41 -9.14 -7.76
N GLY A 16 -9.25 -8.60 -6.54
CA GLY A 16 -9.07 -9.41 -5.32
C GLY A 16 -7.75 -10.20 -5.31
N ASP A 17 -6.76 -9.77 -6.08
CA ASP A 17 -5.46 -10.47 -6.21
C ASP A 17 -4.52 -10.08 -5.06
N SER A 18 -4.75 -10.73 -3.92
CA SER A 18 -3.94 -10.53 -2.72
C SER A 18 -2.48 -10.98 -2.87
N GLU A 19 -2.18 -11.91 -3.78
CA GLU A 19 -0.83 -12.41 -3.97
C GLU A 19 0.04 -11.37 -4.67
N THR A 20 -0.46 -10.81 -5.78
CA THR A 20 0.22 -9.72 -6.47
C THR A 20 0.33 -8.48 -5.58
N GLY A 21 -0.72 -8.16 -4.82
CA GLY A 21 -0.70 -7.08 -3.83
C GLY A 21 0.39 -7.22 -2.78
N LYS A 22 0.62 -8.44 -2.26
CA LYS A 22 1.72 -8.72 -1.30
C LYS A 22 3.10 -8.54 -1.92
N ARG A 23 3.29 -8.98 -3.17
CA ARG A 23 4.55 -8.78 -3.90
C ARG A 23 4.83 -7.29 -4.12
N LEU A 24 3.80 -6.52 -4.48
CA LEU A 24 3.91 -5.06 -4.59
C LEU A 24 4.25 -4.41 -3.25
N HIS A 25 3.63 -4.84 -2.15
CA HIS A 25 3.97 -4.34 -0.81
C HIS A 25 5.45 -4.56 -0.48
N LEU A 26 5.99 -5.77 -0.72
CA LEU A 26 7.42 -6.03 -0.51
C LEU A 26 8.31 -5.13 -1.39
N TYR A 27 7.97 -4.99 -2.67
CA TYR A 27 8.69 -4.10 -3.59
C TYR A 27 8.68 -2.63 -3.12
N ILE A 28 7.55 -2.16 -2.59
CA ILE A 28 7.42 -0.81 -2.01
C ILE A 28 8.35 -0.66 -0.80
N LEU A 29 8.39 -1.64 0.11
CA LEU A 29 9.27 -1.61 1.29
C LEU A 29 10.75 -1.62 0.91
N GLU A 30 11.15 -2.47 -0.03
CA GLU A 30 12.52 -2.54 -0.54
C GLU A 30 12.93 -1.22 -1.19
N THR A 31 12.09 -0.67 -2.07
CA THR A 31 12.39 0.57 -2.77
C THR A 31 12.40 1.77 -1.80
N ALA A 32 11.54 1.77 -0.78
CA ALA A 32 11.50 2.83 0.22
C ALA A 32 12.70 2.78 1.18
N SER A 33 13.34 1.62 1.36
CA SER A 33 14.61 1.49 2.10
C SER A 33 15.78 2.13 1.36
N VAL A 34 15.77 2.09 0.02
CA VAL A 34 16.80 2.65 -0.85
C VAL A 34 16.57 4.14 -1.15
N SER A 35 15.30 4.53 -1.32
CA SER A 35 14.89 5.90 -1.64
C SER A 35 13.94 6.44 -0.58
N ARG A 36 14.48 7.30 0.30
CA ARG A 36 13.71 7.96 1.35
C ARG A 36 12.53 8.79 0.82
N SER A 37 12.56 9.15 -0.47
CA SER A 37 11.48 9.89 -1.13
C SER A 37 10.18 9.08 -1.29
N MET A 38 10.25 7.74 -1.37
CA MET A 38 9.04 6.93 -1.56
C MET A 38 8.34 6.60 -0.24
N TYR A 39 9.06 6.65 0.88
CA TYR A 39 8.51 6.43 2.23
C TYR A 39 7.52 7.54 2.65
N VAL A 40 7.64 8.74 2.06
CA VAL A 40 6.85 9.94 2.40
C VAL A 40 5.52 10.04 1.64
N VAL A 41 5.21 9.07 0.77
CA VAL A 41 4.02 9.15 -0.10
C VAL A 41 2.83 8.49 0.58
N THR A 42 2.11 9.26 1.42
CA THR A 42 0.83 8.85 2.04
C THR A 42 -0.15 8.17 1.07
N PRO A 43 -0.28 8.61 -0.21
CA PRO A 43 -1.11 7.91 -1.19
C PRO A 43 -0.80 6.43 -1.40
N ILE A 44 0.48 6.02 -1.36
CA ILE A 44 0.87 4.61 -1.56
C ILE A 44 0.40 3.76 -0.38
N TRP A 45 0.57 4.27 0.85
CA TRP A 45 0.13 3.59 2.05
C TRP A 45 -1.39 3.44 2.11
N ASN A 46 -2.12 4.50 1.78
CA ASN A 46 -3.59 4.45 1.70
C ASN A 46 -4.07 3.46 0.62
N ALA A 47 -3.41 3.43 -0.54
CA ALA A 47 -3.72 2.45 -1.59
C ALA A 47 -3.40 1.00 -1.16
N LEU A 48 -2.34 0.77 -0.38
CA LEU A 48 -2.05 -0.54 0.20
C LEU A 48 -3.15 -0.97 1.18
N ILE A 49 -3.61 -0.07 2.04
CA ILE A 49 -4.70 -0.33 2.99
C ILE A 49 -5.98 -0.70 2.24
N ASP A 50 -6.39 0.10 1.23
CA ASP A 50 -7.58 -0.15 0.41
C ASP A 50 -7.47 -1.50 -0.33
N MET A 51 -6.30 -1.79 -0.91
CA MET A 51 -6.05 -3.06 -1.59
C MET A 51 -6.20 -4.25 -0.64
N TYR A 52 -5.53 -4.23 0.52
CA TYR A 52 -5.67 -5.31 1.49
C TYR A 52 -7.10 -5.46 2.01
N ALA A 53 -7.80 -4.34 2.24
CA ALA A 53 -9.18 -4.36 2.71
C ALA A 53 -10.13 -4.98 1.67
N LYS A 54 -10.03 -4.58 0.39
CA LYS A 54 -10.83 -5.13 -0.71
C LYS A 54 -10.50 -6.58 -1.05
N CYS A 55 -9.25 -7.00 -0.81
CA CYS A 55 -8.86 -8.41 -0.90
C CYS A 55 -9.32 -9.25 0.31
N GLY A 56 -10.00 -8.67 1.29
CA GLY A 56 -10.48 -9.36 2.49
C GLY A 56 -9.41 -9.61 3.56
N SER A 57 -8.20 -9.06 3.40
CA SER A 57 -7.06 -9.21 4.31
C SER A 57 -6.99 -8.04 5.31
N ILE A 58 -8.05 -7.92 6.13
CA ILE A 58 -8.23 -6.78 7.06
C ILE A 58 -7.07 -6.66 8.06
N ASP A 59 -6.56 -7.77 8.59
CA ASP A 59 -5.43 -7.73 9.53
C ASP A 59 -4.20 -7.06 8.91
N SER A 60 -3.88 -7.39 7.66
CA SER A 60 -2.77 -6.76 6.93
C SER A 60 -3.02 -5.29 6.66
N ALA A 61 -4.26 -4.89 6.35
CA ALA A 61 -4.62 -3.48 6.20
C ALA A 61 -4.37 -2.70 7.51
N ILE A 62 -4.74 -3.28 8.65
CA ILE A 62 -4.50 -2.70 9.98
C ILE A 62 -3.00 -2.63 10.29
N GLU A 63 -2.23 -3.67 9.97
CA GLU A 63 -0.77 -3.68 10.17
C GLU A 63 -0.08 -2.56 9.37
N VAL A 64 -0.47 -2.38 8.10
CA VAL A 64 0.04 -1.28 7.27
C VAL A 64 -0.30 0.07 7.90
N PHE A 65 -1.56 0.29 8.28
CA PHE A 65 -1.99 1.53 8.92
C PHE A 65 -1.24 1.84 10.23
N ARG A 66 -0.99 0.80 11.06
CA ARG A 66 -0.23 0.94 12.31
C ARG A 66 1.24 1.27 12.06
N GLY A 67 1.82 0.77 10.97
CA GLY A 67 3.21 1.03 10.56
C GLY A 67 3.48 2.42 9.99
N MET A 68 2.43 3.17 9.58
CA MET A 68 2.58 4.52 9.05
C MET A 68 3.04 5.51 10.13
N LYS A 69 4.20 6.17 9.90
CA LYS A 69 4.73 7.24 10.77
C LYS A 69 3.97 8.56 10.63
N GLU A 70 3.47 8.87 9.44
CA GLU A 70 2.65 10.04 9.14
C GLU A 70 1.28 9.58 8.66
N ARG A 71 0.22 10.11 9.24
CA ARG A 71 -1.19 9.82 8.90
C ARG A 71 -1.84 11.13 8.45
N ASP A 72 -2.51 11.12 7.31
CA ASP A 72 -3.33 12.25 6.88
C ASP A 72 -4.80 12.05 7.28
N LEU A 73 -5.64 13.07 7.06
CA LEU A 73 -7.09 13.01 7.32
C LEU A 73 -7.80 11.91 6.53
N SER A 74 -7.25 11.47 5.39
CA SER A 74 -7.74 10.32 4.60
C SER A 74 -7.30 8.95 5.15
N SER A 75 -6.50 8.93 6.22
CA SER A 75 -6.06 7.70 6.90
C SER A 75 -7.01 7.25 8.03
N TRP A 76 -8.04 8.04 8.36
CA TRP A 76 -9.02 7.76 9.43
C TRP A 76 -10.38 7.33 8.89
#